data_AF-A0A537YG10-F1
#
_entry.id   AF-A0A537YG10-F1
#
_cell.length_a   1.000
_cell.length_b   1.000
_cell.length_c   1.000
_cell.angle_alpha   90.00
_cell.angle_beta   90.00
_cell.angle_gamma   90.00
#
_symmetry.space_group_name_H-M   'P 1'
#
loop_
_entity.id
_entity.type
_entity.pdbx_description
1 polymer ?
#
loop_
_entity_poly.entity_id
_entity_poly.type
_entity_poly.pdbx_seq_one_letter_code
_entity_poly.pdbx_strand_id
1 'polypeptide(L)'
;MTVSASRRHRPRPATHSRRFARDLLKAQLPELLVEDLTFLAEYKYDHYEMYEPGVRFLERLHEWLAQFPDPAQRLAAAEFLRNRLVFISQREMQDLARFMYFNQIVPILLDFILEREGLDSFQRATAFRDHFAAYLRRCLFIALSDGAKIDYFRRHHVELSNEQVVPYYRASSENYLDELRKQQGPEATFSHVILIDDFCGSGYTLAHKRPGAPALVDGSLQRVYEHHAPVIDQAEKVLVCHYVSTASA
;
A
#
# COMPACT_ATOMS: atom_id res chain seq x y z
N MET A 1 -12.37 -58.06 -2.89
CA MET A 1 -12.55 -57.36 -4.17
C MET A 1 -13.36 -56.09 -3.93
N THR A 2 -12.69 -54.93 -3.86
CA THR A 2 -13.29 -53.65 -4.25
C THR A 2 -12.17 -52.66 -4.46
N VAL A 3 -12.14 -52.10 -5.67
CA VAL A 3 -11.03 -51.38 -6.28
C VAL A 3 -11.09 -49.90 -5.89
N SER A 4 -9.91 -49.38 -5.56
CA SER A 4 -9.58 -47.95 -5.40
C SER A 4 -9.93 -47.14 -6.65
N ALA A 5 -10.68 -46.04 -6.48
CA ALA A 5 -10.90 -45.04 -7.52
C ALA A 5 -10.04 -43.80 -7.23
N SER A 6 -8.97 -43.64 -8.01
CA SER A 6 -8.10 -42.48 -8.02
C SER A 6 -8.89 -41.19 -8.31
N ARG A 7 -8.82 -40.20 -7.44
CA ARG A 7 -9.25 -38.82 -7.75
C ARG A 7 -8.29 -38.23 -8.77
N ARG A 8 -8.68 -38.25 -10.05
CA ARG A 8 -8.03 -37.45 -11.09
C ARG A 8 -8.29 -35.98 -10.80
N HIS A 9 -7.21 -35.21 -10.65
CA HIS A 9 -7.23 -33.75 -10.60
C HIS A 9 -7.81 -33.23 -11.92
N ARG A 10 -8.99 -32.60 -11.89
CA ARG A 10 -9.55 -31.92 -13.07
C ARG A 10 -8.81 -30.60 -13.25
N PRO A 11 -8.30 -30.27 -14.45
CA PRO A 11 -7.79 -28.93 -14.71
C PRO A 11 -8.94 -27.92 -14.62
N ARG A 12 -8.68 -26.76 -14.00
CA ARG A 12 -9.60 -25.61 -13.97
C ARG A 12 -10.00 -25.21 -15.40
N PRO A 13 -11.26 -24.79 -15.65
CA PRO A 13 -11.64 -24.30 -16.97
C PRO A 13 -10.91 -22.98 -17.22
N ALA A 14 -9.89 -23.02 -18.06
CA ALA A 14 -9.37 -21.83 -18.70
C ALA A 14 -10.03 -21.67 -20.07
N THR A 15 -10.11 -20.43 -20.57
CA THR A 15 -9.99 -20.09 -22.01
C THR A 15 -11.22 -19.96 -22.93
N HIS A 16 -12.41 -19.56 -22.46
CA HIS A 16 -13.40 -18.98 -23.40
C HIS A 16 -13.31 -17.45 -23.51
N SER A 17 -13.17 -16.74 -22.39
CA SER A 17 -13.19 -15.26 -22.38
C SER A 17 -11.91 -14.60 -22.93
N ARG A 18 -10.72 -15.12 -22.57
CA ARG A 18 -9.44 -14.53 -23.01
C ARG A 18 -9.22 -14.62 -24.52
N ARG A 19 -9.59 -15.74 -25.14
CA ARG A 19 -9.48 -15.94 -26.59
C ARG A 19 -10.34 -14.92 -27.33
N PHE A 20 -11.56 -14.71 -26.84
CA PHE A 20 -12.49 -13.73 -27.39
C PHE A 20 -11.95 -12.29 -27.29
N ALA A 21 -11.49 -11.86 -26.11
CA ALA A 21 -10.94 -10.50 -25.93
C ALA A 21 -9.69 -10.27 -26.80
N ARG A 22 -8.81 -11.26 -26.91
CA ARG A 22 -7.63 -11.19 -27.78
C ARG A 22 -8.03 -11.02 -29.26
N ASP A 23 -8.99 -11.81 -29.73
CA ASP A 23 -9.44 -11.75 -31.12
C ASP A 23 -10.11 -10.39 -31.43
N LEU A 24 -10.85 -9.82 -30.48
CA LEU A 24 -11.40 -8.45 -30.58
C LEU A 24 -10.32 -7.37 -30.65
N LEU A 25 -9.22 -7.53 -29.90
CA LEU A 25 -8.09 -6.59 -29.95
C LEU A 25 -7.31 -6.71 -31.26
N LYS A 26 -7.10 -7.93 -31.78
CA LYS A 26 -6.45 -8.15 -33.09
C LYS A 26 -7.20 -7.48 -34.26
N ALA A 27 -8.52 -7.29 -34.13
CA ALA A 27 -9.31 -6.59 -35.13
C ALA A 27 -9.07 -5.06 -35.16
N GLN A 28 -8.43 -4.49 -34.13
CA GLN A 28 -8.29 -3.04 -33.96
C GLN A 28 -6.85 -2.56 -33.80
N LEU A 29 -5.92 -3.47 -33.49
CA LEU A 29 -4.53 -3.17 -33.16
C LEU A 29 -3.56 -4.06 -33.97
N PRO A 30 -2.31 -3.61 -34.18
CA PRO A 30 -1.27 -4.44 -34.77
C PRO A 30 -1.09 -5.76 -34.03
N GLU A 31 -0.94 -6.86 -34.78
CA GLU A 31 -0.88 -8.21 -34.21
C GLU A 31 0.23 -8.37 -33.16
N LEU A 32 1.44 -7.88 -33.45
CA LEU A 32 2.58 -7.95 -32.53
C LEU A 32 2.30 -7.25 -31.20
N LEU A 33 1.62 -6.09 -31.24
CA LEU A 33 1.25 -5.34 -30.03
C LEU A 33 0.26 -6.15 -29.17
N VAL A 34 -0.71 -6.82 -29.80
CA VAL A 34 -1.68 -7.67 -29.09
C VAL A 34 -1.00 -8.90 -28.48
N GLU A 35 0.00 -9.47 -29.15
CA GLU A 35 0.78 -10.59 -28.63
C GLU A 35 1.61 -10.18 -27.41
N ASP A 36 2.30 -9.05 -27.48
CA ASP A 36 3.05 -8.50 -26.35
C ASP A 36 2.15 -8.23 -25.14
N LEU A 37 0.98 -7.61 -25.36
CA LEU A 37 0.01 -7.33 -24.30
C LEU A 37 -0.62 -8.62 -23.75
N THR A 38 -0.80 -9.64 -24.58
CA THR A 38 -1.27 -10.96 -24.13
C THR A 38 -0.23 -11.62 -23.24
N PHE A 39 1.05 -11.60 -23.64
CA PHE A 39 2.14 -12.09 -22.81
C PHE A 39 2.20 -11.34 -21.47
N LEU A 40 2.17 -10.00 -21.48
CA LEU A 40 2.17 -9.21 -20.26
C LEU A 40 0.94 -9.48 -19.37
N ALA A 41 -0.24 -9.68 -19.96
CA ALA A 41 -1.43 -10.06 -19.23
C ALA A 41 -1.23 -11.39 -18.49
N GLU A 42 -0.70 -12.40 -19.18
CA GLU A 42 -0.52 -13.73 -18.64
C GLU A 42 0.51 -13.81 -17.51
N TYR A 43 1.60 -13.05 -17.63
CA TYR A 43 2.70 -13.12 -16.65
C TYR A 43 2.62 -12.04 -15.57
N LYS A 44 1.94 -10.92 -15.82
CA LYS A 44 1.88 -9.79 -14.89
C LYS A 44 0.43 -9.43 -14.56
N TYR A 45 -0.29 -8.84 -15.50
CA TYR A 45 -1.47 -8.04 -15.17
C TYR A 45 -2.65 -8.87 -14.67
N ASP A 46 -2.86 -10.09 -15.15
CA ASP A 46 -3.93 -10.97 -14.66
C ASP A 46 -3.70 -11.47 -13.23
N HIS A 47 -2.51 -11.23 -12.64
CA HIS A 47 -2.21 -11.49 -11.23
C HIS A 47 -2.52 -10.30 -10.32
N TYR A 48 -3.12 -9.24 -10.85
CA TYR A 48 -3.60 -8.13 -10.03
C TYR A 48 -4.83 -8.55 -9.22
N GLU A 49 -4.68 -8.62 -7.89
CA GLU A 49 -5.70 -9.19 -7.00
C GLU A 49 -6.95 -8.33 -6.80
N MET A 50 -6.90 -7.04 -7.16
CA MET A 50 -8.08 -6.17 -7.04
C MET A 50 -9.05 -6.32 -8.22
N TYR A 51 -8.80 -7.25 -9.14
CA TYR A 51 -9.79 -7.63 -10.13
C TYR A 51 -10.95 -8.39 -9.49
N GLU A 52 -12.15 -8.10 -9.96
CA GLU A 52 -13.33 -8.91 -9.65
C GLU A 52 -13.13 -10.36 -10.14
N PRO A 53 -13.74 -11.35 -9.47
CA PRO A 53 -13.63 -12.74 -9.88
C PRO A 53 -14.01 -12.93 -11.36
N GLY A 54 -13.08 -13.47 -12.14
CA GLY A 54 -13.31 -13.80 -13.56
C GLY A 54 -12.98 -12.69 -14.54
N VAL A 55 -12.68 -11.47 -14.08
CA VAL A 55 -12.23 -10.36 -14.92
C VAL A 55 -10.75 -10.50 -15.27
N ARG A 56 -10.39 -10.25 -16.53
CA ARG A 56 -8.98 -10.27 -16.99
C ARG A 56 -8.55 -8.93 -17.58
N PHE A 57 -7.24 -8.72 -17.63
CA PHE A 57 -6.63 -7.50 -18.15
C PHE A 57 -7.05 -7.21 -19.60
N LEU A 58 -7.01 -8.20 -20.49
CA LEU A 58 -7.33 -7.98 -21.91
C LEU A 58 -8.79 -7.57 -22.14
N GLU A 59 -9.71 -8.04 -21.30
CA GLU A 59 -11.12 -7.67 -21.37
C GLU A 59 -11.31 -6.22 -20.95
N ARG A 60 -10.74 -5.82 -19.80
CA ARG A 60 -10.74 -4.43 -19.35
C ARG A 60 -10.02 -3.49 -20.31
N LEU A 61 -8.94 -3.97 -20.93
CA LEU A 61 -8.22 -3.23 -21.95
C LEU A 61 -9.12 -2.97 -23.17
N HIS A 62 -9.82 -3.99 -23.65
CA HIS A 62 -10.76 -3.83 -24.76
C HIS A 62 -11.86 -2.81 -24.42
N GLU A 63 -12.48 -2.94 -23.25
CA GLU A 63 -13.51 -2.00 -22.76
C GLU A 63 -12.98 -0.56 -22.65
N TRP A 64 -11.75 -0.40 -22.16
CA TRP A 64 -11.11 0.92 -22.05
C TRP A 64 -10.79 1.52 -23.42
N LEU A 65 -10.24 0.73 -24.34
CA LEU A 65 -9.91 1.21 -25.69
C LEU A 65 -11.16 1.57 -26.51
N ALA A 66 -12.29 0.91 -26.25
CA ALA A 66 -13.55 1.22 -26.93
C ALA A 66 -14.06 2.66 -26.66
N GLN A 67 -13.58 3.31 -25.59
CA GLN A 67 -13.92 4.71 -25.27
C GLN A 67 -13.28 5.73 -26.22
N PHE A 68 -12.23 5.34 -26.95
CA PHE A 68 -11.57 6.19 -27.94
C PHE A 68 -12.22 5.96 -29.32
N PRO A 69 -12.86 6.95 -29.94
CA PRO A 69 -13.51 6.76 -31.24
C PRO A 69 -12.49 6.64 -32.39
N ASP A 70 -11.32 7.26 -32.24
CA ASP A 70 -10.26 7.27 -33.26
C ASP A 70 -9.33 6.04 -33.13
N PRO A 71 -9.16 5.24 -34.19
CA PRO A 71 -8.20 4.13 -34.21
C PRO A 71 -6.77 4.53 -33.85
N ALA A 72 -6.31 5.73 -34.23
CA ALA A 72 -4.97 6.19 -33.91
C ALA A 72 -4.79 6.43 -32.39
N GLN A 73 -5.84 6.91 -31.71
CA GLN A 73 -5.85 7.06 -30.26
C GLN A 73 -5.82 5.70 -29.54
N ARG A 74 -6.56 4.70 -30.05
CA ARG A 74 -6.53 3.33 -29.50
C ARG A 74 -5.13 2.72 -29.60
N LEU A 75 -4.48 2.89 -30.75
CA LEU A 75 -3.11 2.43 -30.95
C LEU A 75 -2.15 3.12 -29.97
N ALA A 76 -2.17 4.45 -29.90
CA ALA A 76 -1.31 5.20 -28.99
C ALA A 76 -1.52 4.82 -27.52
N ALA A 77 -2.77 4.61 -27.10
CA ALA A 77 -3.11 4.17 -25.76
C ALA A 77 -2.59 2.75 -25.45
N ALA A 78 -2.74 1.82 -26.39
CA ALA A 78 -2.22 0.46 -26.25
C ALA A 78 -0.68 0.41 -26.23
N GLU A 79 -0.01 1.20 -27.07
CA GLU A 79 1.45 1.35 -27.06
C GLU A 79 1.94 1.99 -25.76
N PHE A 80 1.21 2.99 -25.23
CA PHE A 80 1.51 3.56 -23.93
C PHE A 80 1.49 2.48 -22.84
N LEU A 81 0.46 1.64 -22.78
CA LEU A 81 0.40 0.56 -21.79
C LEU A 81 1.54 -0.44 -21.95
N ARG A 82 1.83 -0.89 -23.17
CA ARG A 82 2.95 -1.79 -23.45
C ARG A 82 4.28 -1.23 -22.93
N ASN A 83 4.51 0.07 -23.15
CA ASN A 83 5.82 0.68 -22.95
C ASN A 83 6.00 1.37 -21.58
N ARG A 84 4.91 1.73 -20.89
CA ARG A 84 4.94 2.59 -19.69
C ARG A 84 4.22 2.02 -18.48
N LEU A 85 3.39 0.99 -18.62
CA LEU A 85 2.66 0.45 -17.48
C LEU A 85 3.64 -0.26 -16.52
N VAL A 86 3.78 0.31 -15.33
CA VAL A 86 4.51 -0.32 -14.23
C VAL A 86 3.56 -1.24 -13.49
N PHE A 87 3.95 -2.51 -13.37
CA PHE A 87 3.23 -3.48 -12.55
C PHE A 87 4.07 -3.85 -11.35
N ILE A 88 3.45 -3.77 -10.18
CA ILE A 88 3.99 -4.21 -8.91
C ILE A 88 3.09 -5.33 -8.43
N SER A 89 3.64 -6.53 -8.33
CA SER A 89 2.93 -7.70 -7.84
C SER A 89 2.55 -7.54 -6.37
N GLN A 90 1.58 -8.33 -5.93
CA GLN A 90 1.19 -8.38 -4.51
C GLN A 90 2.40 -8.69 -3.61
N ARG A 91 3.27 -9.61 -4.04
CA ARG A 91 4.48 -9.97 -3.30
C ARG A 91 5.45 -8.79 -3.20
N GLU A 92 5.67 -8.07 -4.29
CA GLU A 92 6.53 -6.88 -4.28
C GLU A 92 5.95 -5.78 -3.38
N MET A 93 4.62 -5.56 -3.41
CA MET A 93 3.96 -4.62 -2.49
C MET A 93 4.12 -5.03 -1.02
N GLN A 94 3.99 -6.32 -0.72
CA GLN A 94 4.23 -6.88 0.61
C GLN A 94 5.68 -6.72 1.05
N ASP A 95 6.64 -6.96 0.16
CA ASP A 95 8.05 -6.76 0.43
C ASP A 95 8.36 -5.27 0.68
N LEU A 96 7.77 -4.34 -0.07
CA LEU A 96 7.88 -2.90 0.20
C LEU A 96 7.34 -2.53 1.58
N ALA A 97 6.16 -3.06 1.94
CA ALA A 97 5.59 -2.88 3.28
C ALA A 97 6.53 -3.37 4.39
N ARG A 98 7.16 -4.53 4.19
CA ARG A 98 8.13 -5.10 5.13
C ARG A 98 9.42 -4.27 5.20
N PHE A 99 9.97 -3.89 4.06
CA PHE A 99 11.23 -3.15 4.01
C PHE A 99 11.13 -1.74 4.57
N MET A 100 9.99 -1.09 4.44
CA MET A 100 9.76 0.24 5.02
C MET A 100 10.07 0.30 6.52
N TYR A 101 9.72 -0.74 7.28
CA TYR A 101 10.00 -0.79 8.71
C TYR A 101 11.50 -0.70 8.99
N PHE A 102 12.29 -1.63 8.45
CA PHE A 102 13.73 -1.71 8.73
C PHE A 102 14.56 -0.66 8.03
N ASN A 103 14.14 -0.19 6.85
CA ASN A 103 14.93 0.73 6.04
C ASN A 103 14.60 2.20 6.29
N GLN A 104 13.40 2.52 6.81
CA GLN A 104 12.96 3.89 7.04
C GLN A 104 12.64 4.14 8.51
N ILE A 105 11.71 3.38 9.08
CA ILE A 105 11.21 3.63 10.44
C ILE A 105 12.27 3.37 11.51
N VAL A 106 12.95 2.22 11.46
CA VAL A 106 13.99 1.85 12.45
C VAL A 106 15.14 2.87 12.47
N PRO A 107 15.74 3.28 11.32
CA PRO A 107 16.78 4.29 11.32
C PRO A 107 16.33 5.65 11.88
N ILE A 108 15.14 6.14 11.48
CA ILE A 108 14.59 7.40 11.99
C ILE A 108 14.43 7.35 13.51
N LEU A 109 13.92 6.23 14.03
CA LEU A 109 13.72 6.06 15.46
C LEU A 109 15.06 5.95 16.20
N LEU A 110 16.06 5.27 15.64
CA LEU A 110 17.39 5.19 16.23
C LEU A 110 18.08 6.56 16.27
N ASP A 111 18.01 7.35 15.20
CA ASP A 111 18.55 8.72 15.19
C ASP A 111 17.87 9.58 16.26
N PHE A 112 16.56 9.45 16.41
CA PHE A 112 15.80 10.13 17.47
C PHE A 112 16.22 9.68 18.87
N ILE A 113 16.44 8.38 19.09
CA ILE A 113 16.92 7.85 20.38
C ILE A 113 18.31 8.38 20.69
N LEU A 114 19.22 8.38 19.72
CA LEU A 114 20.58 8.88 19.92
C LEU A 114 20.57 10.34 20.39
N GLU A 115 19.75 11.17 19.74
CA GLU A 115 19.57 12.57 20.12
C GLU A 115 18.99 12.71 21.54
N ARG A 116 17.94 11.94 21.86
CA ARG A 116 17.23 12.03 23.15
C ARG A 116 18.05 11.54 24.33
N GLU A 117 18.85 10.51 24.14
CA GLU A 117 19.66 9.87 25.17
C GLU A 117 21.08 10.47 25.25
N GLY A 118 21.42 11.43 24.37
CA GLY A 118 22.75 12.04 24.32
C GLY A 118 23.86 11.06 23.92
N LEU A 119 23.53 10.12 23.03
CA LEU A 119 24.45 9.10 22.52
C LEU A 119 25.05 9.51 21.17
N ASP A 120 26.29 9.12 20.93
CA ASP A 120 26.99 9.36 19.67
C ASP A 120 26.52 8.43 18.54
N SER A 121 26.73 8.85 17.29
CA SER A 121 26.30 8.10 16.10
C SER A 121 26.86 6.68 15.95
N PHE A 122 28.00 6.37 16.59
CA PHE A 122 28.57 5.02 16.61
C PHE A 122 27.95 4.12 17.70
N GLN A 123 27.14 4.69 18.60
CA GLN A 123 26.46 3.97 19.68
C GLN A 123 25.08 3.43 19.28
N ARG A 124 24.78 3.32 17.97
CA ARG A 124 23.49 2.78 17.47
C ARG A 124 23.14 1.40 18.06
N ALA A 125 24.13 0.53 18.24
CA ALA A 125 23.90 -0.79 18.83
C ALA A 125 23.42 -0.70 20.29
N THR A 126 23.94 0.28 21.04
CA THR A 126 23.51 0.58 22.41
C THR A 126 22.11 1.18 22.43
N ALA A 127 21.84 2.19 21.59
CA ALA A 127 20.51 2.74 21.42
C ALA A 127 19.46 1.65 21.06
N PHE A 128 19.82 0.75 20.15
CA PHE A 128 18.94 -0.35 19.75
C PHE A 128 18.64 -1.31 20.91
N ARG A 129 19.68 -1.78 21.60
CA ARG A 129 19.51 -2.79 22.66
C ARG A 129 18.83 -2.22 23.91
N ASP A 130 19.21 -1.02 24.31
CA ASP A 130 18.92 -0.52 25.66
C ASP A 130 17.67 0.39 25.68
N HIS A 131 17.29 0.99 24.55
CA HIS A 131 16.20 1.98 24.50
C HIS A 131 15.11 1.67 23.45
N PHE A 132 15.44 1.04 22.33
CA PHE A 132 14.55 0.96 21.16
C PHE A 132 13.15 0.40 21.46
N ALA A 133 13.03 -0.66 22.26
CA ALA A 133 11.72 -1.23 22.57
C ALA A 133 10.78 -0.24 23.29
N ALA A 134 11.32 0.58 24.20
CA ALA A 134 10.53 1.59 24.91
C ALA A 134 10.05 2.71 23.99
N TYR A 135 10.93 3.17 23.09
CA TYR A 135 10.58 4.19 22.10
C TYR A 135 9.63 3.66 21.03
N LEU A 136 9.85 2.42 20.56
CA LEU A 136 8.97 1.75 19.61
C LEU A 136 7.56 1.61 20.18
N ARG A 137 7.42 1.30 21.47
CA ARG A 137 6.10 1.20 22.12
C ARG A 137 5.30 2.50 22.07
N ARG A 138 5.99 3.64 21.99
CA ARG A 138 5.41 4.98 21.86
C ARG A 138 5.26 5.41 20.40
N CYS A 139 5.26 4.47 19.46
CA CYS A 139 4.90 4.68 18.06
C CYS A 139 3.48 4.14 17.79
N LEU A 140 2.66 4.93 17.09
CA LEU A 140 1.34 4.54 16.58
C LEU A 140 1.37 4.48 15.06
N PHE A 141 0.98 3.35 14.48
CA PHE A 141 0.94 3.12 13.04
C PHE A 141 -0.52 3.18 12.56
N ILE A 142 -0.82 4.03 11.58
CA ILE A 142 -2.19 4.21 11.06
C ILE A 142 -2.19 4.03 9.55
N ALA A 143 -3.04 3.15 9.05
CA ALA A 143 -3.24 2.98 7.61
C ALA A 143 -4.09 4.12 7.02
N LEU A 144 -3.58 4.78 5.98
CA LEU A 144 -4.28 5.81 5.21
C LEU A 144 -5.25 5.23 4.16
N SER A 145 -5.05 3.97 3.78
CA SER A 145 -5.89 3.25 2.82
C SER A 145 -5.91 1.75 3.12
N ASP A 146 -6.86 1.03 2.51
CA ASP A 146 -6.89 -0.44 2.54
C ASP A 146 -5.69 -1.06 1.77
N GLY A 147 -5.11 -0.28 0.86
CA GLY A 147 -3.93 -0.63 0.07
C GLY A 147 -2.67 -0.73 0.92
N ALA A 148 -2.61 -0.03 2.05
CA ALA A 148 -1.46 0.05 2.96
C ALA A 148 -0.93 -1.30 3.47
N LYS A 149 -1.65 -2.43 3.27
CA LYS A 149 -1.23 -3.78 3.71
C LYS A 149 -0.86 -3.82 5.20
N ILE A 150 -1.53 -3.02 6.01
CA ILE A 150 -1.18 -2.82 7.42
C ILE A 150 -1.29 -4.10 8.26
N ASP A 151 -2.22 -5.00 7.93
CA ASP A 151 -2.32 -6.33 8.55
C ASP A 151 -1.15 -7.25 8.18
N TYR A 152 -0.61 -7.10 6.97
CA TYR A 152 0.62 -7.79 6.58
C TYR A 152 1.80 -7.19 7.34
N PHE A 153 1.92 -5.86 7.36
CA PHE A 153 2.94 -5.12 8.10
C PHE A 153 2.99 -5.56 9.57
N ARG A 154 1.87 -5.55 10.29
CA ARG A 154 1.81 -5.98 11.71
C ARG A 154 2.29 -7.42 11.91
N ARG A 155 1.87 -8.35 11.05
CA ARG A 155 2.23 -9.77 11.20
C ARG A 155 3.71 -10.06 10.95
N HIS A 156 4.42 -9.18 10.27
CA HIS A 156 5.85 -9.35 9.95
C HIS A 156 6.78 -8.59 10.91
N HIS A 157 6.23 -7.80 11.83
CA HIS A 157 6.97 -7.07 12.85
C HIS A 157 6.41 -7.42 14.22
N VAL A 158 6.89 -8.54 14.77
CA VAL A 158 6.37 -9.14 16.01
C VAL A 158 6.59 -8.28 17.25
N GLU A 159 7.47 -7.28 17.16
CA GLU A 159 7.69 -6.28 18.21
C GLU A 159 6.52 -5.31 18.36
N LEU A 160 5.63 -5.21 17.35
CA LEU A 160 4.47 -4.33 17.38
C LEU A 160 3.28 -5.00 18.06
N SER A 161 2.68 -4.30 19.03
CA SER A 161 1.41 -4.74 19.61
C SER A 161 0.23 -4.42 18.70
N ASN A 162 -0.91 -5.10 18.89
CA ASN A 162 -2.12 -4.85 18.10
C ASN A 162 -2.62 -3.40 18.29
N GLU A 163 -2.48 -2.87 19.50
CA GLU A 163 -2.94 -1.55 19.91
C GLU A 163 -2.09 -0.43 19.27
N GLN A 164 -0.88 -0.75 18.82
CA GLN A 164 -0.02 0.18 18.09
C GLN A 164 -0.38 0.29 16.61
N VAL A 165 -1.25 -0.59 16.09
CA VAL A 165 -1.55 -0.65 14.66
C VAL A 165 -3.04 -0.45 14.41
N VAL A 166 -3.39 0.72 13.86
CA VAL A 166 -4.75 1.10 13.48
C VAL A 166 -4.98 0.69 12.02
N PRO A 167 -5.81 -0.33 11.75
CA PRO A 167 -5.94 -0.91 10.41
C PRO A 167 -6.58 0.03 9.38
N TYR A 168 -7.28 1.05 9.84
CA TYR A 168 -7.94 2.03 8.99
C TYR A 168 -8.15 3.32 9.76
N TYR A 169 -7.83 4.47 9.15
CA TYR A 169 -7.90 5.79 9.80
C TYR A 169 -9.29 6.23 10.30
N ARG A 170 -10.37 5.54 9.92
CA ARG A 170 -11.73 5.79 10.47
C ARG A 170 -12.11 4.83 11.58
N ALA A 171 -11.23 3.91 11.96
CA ALA A 171 -11.50 2.98 13.04
C ALA A 171 -11.45 3.75 14.37
N SER A 172 -12.59 3.78 15.08
CA SER A 172 -12.69 4.42 16.39
C SER A 172 -11.72 3.77 17.36
N SER A 173 -10.80 4.56 17.91
CA SER A 173 -9.62 4.03 18.57
C SER A 173 -9.39 4.67 19.94
N GLU A 174 -10.48 4.92 20.68
CA GLU A 174 -10.42 5.36 22.08
C GLU A 174 -9.50 4.45 22.92
N ASN A 175 -9.30 3.20 22.49
CA ASN A 175 -8.58 2.19 23.24
C ASN A 175 -7.03 2.28 23.18
N TYR A 176 -6.39 2.78 22.10
CA TYR A 176 -4.91 2.66 22.02
C TYR A 176 -4.16 3.54 23.03
N LEU A 177 -4.74 4.68 23.42
CA LEU A 177 -4.08 5.66 24.27
C LEU A 177 -4.24 5.22 25.72
N ASP A 178 -5.41 4.70 26.05
CA ASP A 178 -5.67 4.05 27.33
C ASP A 178 -4.77 2.83 27.51
N GLU A 179 -4.58 2.00 26.48
CA GLU A 179 -3.66 0.86 26.54
C GLU A 179 -2.19 1.28 26.66
N LEU A 180 -1.78 2.38 26.00
CA LEU A 180 -0.45 2.96 26.23
C LEU A 180 -0.30 3.43 27.68
N ARG A 181 -1.29 4.14 28.21
CA ARG A 181 -1.24 4.72 29.56
C ARG A 181 -1.29 3.67 30.67
N LYS A 182 -2.01 2.56 30.46
CA LYS A 182 -1.97 1.39 31.34
C LYS A 182 -0.57 0.80 31.45
N GLN A 183 0.23 0.86 30.38
CA GLN A 183 1.56 0.25 30.32
C GLN A 183 2.70 1.22 30.69
N GLN A 184 2.58 2.50 30.37
CA GLN A 184 3.65 3.50 30.48
C GLN A 184 3.32 4.66 31.45
N GLY A 185 2.14 4.64 32.06
CA GLY A 185 1.68 5.65 33.02
C GLY A 185 0.63 6.62 32.44
N PRO A 186 -0.14 7.31 33.30
CA PRO A 186 -1.30 8.12 32.90
C PRO A 186 -0.97 9.27 31.95
N GLU A 187 0.24 9.83 32.03
CA GLU A 187 0.71 10.93 31.19
C GLU A 187 1.37 10.45 29.89
N ALA A 188 1.37 9.14 29.61
CA ALA A 188 2.02 8.61 28.43
C ALA A 188 1.31 9.07 27.14
N THR A 189 2.13 9.51 26.19
CA THR A 189 1.72 9.90 24.84
C THR A 189 2.55 9.14 23.79
N PHE A 190 2.00 9.03 22.59
CA PHE A 190 2.77 8.56 21.45
C PHE A 190 3.77 9.64 21.04
N SER A 191 5.05 9.28 20.97
CA SER A 191 6.10 10.17 20.47
C SER A 191 6.05 10.30 18.95
N HIS A 192 5.64 9.22 18.27
CA HIS A 192 5.57 9.16 16.82
C HIS A 192 4.20 8.65 16.35
N VAL A 193 3.60 9.34 15.40
CA VAL A 193 2.48 8.84 14.61
C VAL A 193 2.97 8.58 13.19
N ILE A 194 2.94 7.33 12.76
CA ILE A 194 3.39 6.88 11.45
C ILE A 194 2.18 6.52 10.60
N LEU A 195 1.92 7.33 9.58
CA LEU A 195 0.86 7.16 8.61
C LEU A 195 1.39 6.34 7.43
N ILE A 196 0.78 5.21 7.14
CA ILE A 196 1.24 4.27 6.11
C ILE A 196 0.24 4.25 4.96
N ASP A 197 0.74 4.37 3.75
CA ASP A 197 -0.03 4.17 2.52
C ASP A 197 0.78 3.42 1.46
N ASP A 198 0.10 2.83 0.50
CA ASP A 198 0.74 2.06 -0.56
C ASP A 198 1.23 2.92 -1.73
N PHE A 199 0.45 3.92 -2.12
CA PHE A 199 0.78 4.76 -3.25
C PHE A 199 0.29 6.21 -3.07
N CYS A 200 1.18 7.18 -3.31
CA CYS A 200 0.79 8.57 -3.51
C CYS A 200 1.07 9.02 -4.96
N GLY A 201 -0.01 9.41 -5.65
CA GLY A 201 -0.01 9.85 -7.06
C GLY A 201 -0.40 11.31 -7.23
N SER A 202 -1.48 11.56 -7.99
CA SER A 202 -1.93 12.86 -8.52
C SER A 202 -2.40 13.91 -7.50
N GLY A 203 -1.97 13.80 -6.24
CA GLY A 203 -2.14 14.82 -5.19
C GLY A 203 -3.52 14.92 -4.58
N TYR A 204 -4.60 14.60 -5.30
CA TYR A 204 -5.96 14.88 -4.79
C TYR A 204 -6.39 13.97 -3.62
N THR A 205 -5.99 12.70 -3.61
CA THR A 205 -6.44 11.75 -2.57
C THR A 205 -5.82 12.04 -1.20
N LEU A 206 -4.52 12.36 -1.17
CA LEU A 206 -3.76 12.56 0.07
C LEU A 206 -4.13 13.89 0.74
N ALA A 207 -4.00 14.99 -0.02
CA ALA A 207 -4.33 16.33 0.46
C ALA A 207 -4.68 17.26 -0.72
N HIS A 208 -5.83 17.91 -0.66
CA HIS A 208 -6.19 18.94 -1.64
C HIS A 208 -6.96 20.10 -1.03
N LYS A 209 -7.04 21.17 -1.82
CA LYS A 209 -7.74 22.39 -1.49
C LYS A 209 -9.15 22.34 -2.07
N ARG A 210 -10.17 22.52 -1.22
CA ARG A 210 -11.55 22.74 -1.71
C ARG A 210 -11.62 24.09 -2.44
N PRO A 211 -12.48 24.23 -3.47
CA PRO A 211 -12.69 25.52 -4.14
C PRO A 211 -13.00 26.62 -3.12
N GLY A 212 -12.24 27.72 -3.17
CA GLY A 212 -12.42 28.88 -2.28
C GLY A 212 -11.87 28.73 -0.85
N ALA A 213 -11.28 27.59 -0.46
CA ALA A 213 -10.65 27.47 0.86
C ALA A 213 -9.39 28.35 0.96
N PRO A 214 -8.89 28.68 2.16
CA PRO A 214 -7.60 29.35 2.31
C PRO A 214 -6.42 28.37 2.22
N ALA A 215 -6.61 27.12 2.68
CA ALA A 215 -5.56 26.10 2.81
C ALA A 215 -5.97 24.73 2.25
N LEU A 216 -5.04 23.75 2.27
CA LEU A 216 -5.34 22.32 2.08
C LEU A 216 -6.30 21.89 3.20
N VAL A 217 -7.47 21.37 2.85
CA VAL A 217 -8.58 21.15 3.81
C VAL A 217 -9.36 19.86 3.52
N ASP A 218 -8.83 18.96 2.70
CA ASP A 218 -9.50 17.72 2.34
C ASP A 218 -8.46 16.67 1.90
N GLY A 219 -8.85 15.40 1.86
CA GLY A 219 -7.98 14.25 1.61
C GLY A 219 -7.85 13.30 2.80
N SER A 220 -7.08 12.24 2.64
CA SER A 220 -6.87 11.24 3.72
C SER A 220 -6.17 11.83 4.93
N LEU A 221 -5.22 12.76 4.75
CA LEU A 221 -4.53 13.42 5.86
C LEU A 221 -5.50 14.23 6.73
N GLN A 222 -6.39 15.00 6.12
CA GLN A 222 -7.40 15.76 6.86
C GLN A 222 -8.33 14.83 7.66
N ARG A 223 -8.79 13.74 7.03
CA ARG A 223 -9.69 12.78 7.70
C ARG A 223 -9.03 12.04 8.86
N VAL A 224 -7.76 11.66 8.71
CA VAL A 224 -6.95 11.07 9.79
C VAL A 224 -6.78 12.06 10.92
N TYR A 225 -6.47 13.32 10.61
CA TYR A 225 -6.34 14.38 11.60
C TYR A 225 -7.63 14.58 12.38
N GLU A 226 -8.77 14.71 11.69
CA GLU A 226 -10.09 14.87 12.34
C GLU A 226 -10.42 13.71 13.28
N HIS A 227 -9.98 12.48 12.96
CA HIS A 227 -10.26 11.30 13.78
C HIS A 227 -9.26 11.09 14.93
N HIS A 228 -8.01 11.49 14.74
CA HIS A 228 -6.90 11.19 15.64
C HIS A 228 -6.16 12.44 16.17
N ALA A 229 -6.75 13.64 16.05
CA ALA A 229 -6.14 14.90 16.51
C ALA A 229 -5.55 14.82 17.92
N PRO A 230 -6.22 14.22 18.95
CA PRO A 230 -5.66 14.17 20.29
C PRO A 230 -4.29 13.49 20.38
N VAL A 231 -4.00 12.49 19.55
CA VAL A 231 -2.69 11.84 19.53
C VAL A 231 -1.73 12.48 18.54
N ILE A 232 -2.23 13.02 17.43
CA ILE A 232 -1.40 13.70 16.43
C ILE A 232 -0.83 15.00 17.00
N ASP A 233 -1.64 15.80 17.69
CA ASP A 233 -1.24 17.08 18.27
C ASP A 233 -0.22 16.93 19.42
N GLN A 234 -0.23 15.77 20.09
CA GLN A 234 0.69 15.45 21.18
C GLN A 234 1.93 14.69 20.71
N ALA A 235 1.95 14.24 19.45
CA ALA A 235 3.09 13.54 18.89
C ALA A 235 4.22 14.52 18.62
N GLU A 236 5.45 14.08 18.88
CA GLU A 236 6.63 14.87 18.60
C GLU A 236 6.96 14.85 17.11
N LYS A 237 6.68 13.73 16.44
CA LYS A 237 6.84 13.56 15.00
C LYS A 237 5.63 12.86 14.40
N VAL A 238 5.18 13.36 13.25
CA VAL A 238 4.22 12.70 12.39
C VAL A 238 4.93 12.36 11.09
N LEU A 239 5.01 11.08 10.76
CA LEU A 239 5.67 10.57 9.57
C LEU A 239 4.62 10.08 8.59
N VAL A 240 4.73 10.48 7.33
CA VAL A 240 3.91 9.91 6.24
C VAL A 240 4.82 9.03 5.40
N CYS A 241 4.50 7.74 5.32
CA CYS A 241 5.29 6.73 4.65
C CYS A 241 4.49 6.10 3.52
N HIS A 242 4.98 6.29 2.30
CA HIS A 242 4.42 5.68 1.09
C HIS A 242 5.36 4.58 0.59
N TYR A 243 4.81 3.43 0.18
CA TYR A 243 5.62 2.39 -0.48
C TYR A 243 6.12 2.85 -1.85
N VAL A 244 5.24 3.53 -2.58
CA VAL A 244 5.50 4.06 -3.92
C VAL A 244 4.98 5.48 -4.00
N SER A 245 5.76 6.38 -4.58
CA SER A 245 5.32 7.75 -4.85
C SER A 245 5.85 8.23 -6.20
N THR A 246 5.12 9.16 -6.81
CA THR A 246 5.68 9.91 -7.93
C THR A 246 6.65 10.96 -7.41
N ALA A 247 7.61 11.39 -8.23
CA ALA A 247 8.57 12.44 -7.84
C ALA A 247 7.91 13.80 -7.52
N SER A 248 6.63 13.98 -7.86
CA SER A 248 5.85 15.20 -7.64
C SER A 248 4.85 15.08 -6.49
N ALA A 249 4.85 13.95 -5.76
CA ALA A 249 3.99 13.69 -4.62
C ALA A 249 4.52 14.33 -3.33
#